data_AF-A0AAW1WXC1-F1
#
_entry.id   AF-A0AAW1WXC1-F1
#
_cell.length_a   1.000
_cell.length_b   1.000
_cell.length_c   1.000
_cell.angle_alpha   90.00
_cell.angle_beta   90.00
_cell.angle_gamma   90.00
#
_symmetry.space_group_name_H-M   'P 1'
#
loop_
_entity.id
_entity.type
_entity.pdbx_description
1 polymer ?
#
loop_
_entity_poly.entity_id
_entity_poly.type
_entity_poly.pdbx_seq_one_letter_code
_entity_poly.pdbx_strand_id
1 'polypeptide(L)'
;MSAFGSMLECYDPKVHQFPSQAVRSVITKTHVAVAEGLLLKLPFTTIFEYLQMLQMVVFTIKSIGPHAMFYLAAAVSDFYVPWKSMAEHKIQSGSSPLDMRLVQVPKMLLVLRKDWAPMAFCISFKILLEKADMALRKYKMHMVVANELLSRKEEVVVVISNEKISVRQNKSLGVDDVESALIVERHAVYIENSDHLTGQQNSSLSG
;
A
#
# COMPACT_ATOMS: atom_id res chain seq x y z
N MET A 1 20.96 -7.73 40.87
CA MET A 1 20.07 -6.97 39.95
C MET A 1 19.73 -7.91 38.79
N SER A 2 18.91 -8.93 39.00
CA SER A 2 17.45 -8.94 39.19
C SER A 2 16.67 -8.51 37.92
N ALA A 3 16.01 -9.52 37.35
CA ALA A 3 14.77 -9.49 36.57
C ALA A 3 14.78 -8.99 35.12
N PHE A 4 15.25 -9.85 34.20
CA PHE A 4 14.59 -10.08 32.91
C PHE A 4 14.21 -11.56 32.82
N GLY A 5 13.29 -11.95 33.71
CA GLY A 5 12.64 -13.26 33.73
C GLY A 5 11.19 -13.12 33.28
N SER A 6 10.73 -14.14 32.55
CA SER A 6 9.35 -14.49 32.21
C SER A 6 8.56 -13.55 31.29
N MET A 7 8.68 -13.77 29.97
CA MET A 7 7.50 -13.84 29.09
C MET A 7 7.75 -14.83 27.94
N LEU A 8 8.21 -16.04 28.30
CA LEU A 8 8.38 -17.17 27.39
C LEU A 8 7.62 -18.43 27.85
N GLU A 9 6.69 -18.28 28.79
CA GLU A 9 5.82 -19.37 29.24
C GLU A 9 4.39 -19.15 28.77
N CYS A 10 4.17 -19.45 27.49
CA CYS A 10 2.97 -20.09 26.98
C CYS A 10 3.43 -21.07 25.87
N TYR A 11 4.30 -22.00 26.24
CA TYR A 11 4.73 -23.10 25.36
C TYR A 11 3.72 -24.24 25.50
N ASP A 12 2.73 -24.27 24.61
CA ASP A 12 1.83 -25.41 24.48
C ASP A 12 2.58 -26.57 23.77
N PRO A 13 2.81 -27.74 24.40
CA PRO A 13 3.67 -28.80 23.85
C PRO A 13 3.08 -29.59 22.66
N LYS A 14 2.05 -29.09 21.97
CA LYS A 14 1.34 -29.84 20.90
C LYS A 14 1.31 -29.19 19.52
N VAL A 15 2.38 -28.50 19.10
CA VAL A 15 2.58 -28.15 17.68
C VAL A 15 4.00 -28.52 17.21
N HIS A 16 4.26 -29.81 17.05
CA HIS A 16 5.31 -30.28 16.15
C HIS A 16 4.73 -30.50 14.76
N GLN A 17 4.54 -29.39 14.04
CA GLN A 17 4.60 -29.40 12.58
C GLN A 17 5.86 -28.65 12.18
N PHE A 18 6.80 -29.36 11.57
CA PHE A 18 7.90 -28.71 10.86
C PHE A 18 7.31 -27.64 9.93
N PRO A 19 7.87 -26.41 9.88
CA PRO A 19 7.40 -25.41 8.93
C PRO A 19 7.40 -26.04 7.55
N SER A 20 6.27 -25.97 6.85
CA SER A 20 6.15 -26.55 5.50
C SER A 20 7.29 -26.04 4.62
N GLN A 21 7.69 -26.81 3.61
CA GLN A 21 8.74 -26.39 2.67
C GLN A 21 8.47 -25.00 2.08
N ALA A 22 7.20 -24.66 1.88
CA ALA A 22 6.74 -23.33 1.48
C ALA A 22 7.11 -22.25 2.53
N VAL A 23 6.82 -22.47 3.82
CA VAL A 23 7.17 -21.51 4.88
C VAL A 23 8.68 -21.30 4.97
N ARG A 24 9.47 -22.39 4.91
CA ARG A 24 10.94 -22.29 4.91
C ARG A 24 11.45 -21.47 3.72
N SER A 25 10.93 -21.75 2.52
CA SER A 25 11.28 -21.02 1.31
C SER A 25 10.99 -19.53 1.43
N VAL A 26 9.82 -19.15 1.94
CA VAL A 26 9.43 -17.74 2.14
C VAL A 26 10.34 -17.04 3.16
N ILE A 27 10.66 -17.70 4.28
CA ILE A 27 11.56 -17.17 5.30
C ILE A 27 12.95 -16.92 4.70
N THR A 28 13.52 -17.91 4.00
CA THR A 28 14.84 -17.78 3.37
C THR A 28 14.85 -16.64 2.35
N LYS A 29 13.87 -16.57 1.44
CA LYS A 29 13.74 -15.48 0.46
C LYS A 29 13.64 -14.10 1.12
N THR A 30 12.89 -14.00 2.21
CA THR A 30 12.75 -12.75 2.97
C THR A 30 14.08 -12.34 3.59
N HIS A 31 14.83 -13.27 4.18
CA HIS A 31 16.14 -12.97 4.75
C HIS A 31 17.14 -12.51 3.69
N VAL A 32 17.17 -13.17 2.53
CA VAL A 32 18.02 -12.77 1.41
C VAL A 32 17.66 -11.35 0.94
N ALA A 33 16.38 -11.06 0.70
CA ALA A 33 15.94 -9.74 0.26
C ALA A 33 16.30 -8.62 1.26
N VAL A 34 16.24 -8.90 2.57
CA VAL A 34 16.68 -7.94 3.60
C VAL A 34 18.20 -7.77 3.59
N ALA A 35 18.97 -8.87 3.48
CA ALA A 35 20.42 -8.83 3.47
C ALA A 35 20.98 -8.10 2.23
N GLU A 36 20.31 -8.21 1.09
CA GLU A 36 20.66 -7.54 -0.17
C GLU A 36 20.12 -6.10 -0.28
N GLY A 37 19.40 -5.60 0.74
CA GLY A 37 18.84 -4.25 0.71
C GLY A 37 17.64 -4.06 -0.23
N LEU A 38 17.03 -5.15 -0.69
CA LEU A 38 15.86 -5.15 -1.58
C LEU A 38 14.53 -5.02 -0.84
N LEU A 39 14.50 -5.28 0.47
CA LEU A 39 13.29 -5.22 1.30
C LEU A 39 13.53 -4.46 2.60
N LEU A 40 12.83 -3.33 2.75
CA LEU A 40 12.73 -2.58 4.00
C LEU A 40 11.32 -2.71 4.59
N LYS A 41 11.24 -3.17 5.86
CA LYS A 41 9.97 -3.33 6.58
C LYS A 41 9.77 -2.18 7.55
N LEU A 42 8.66 -1.46 7.40
CA LEU A 42 8.33 -0.28 8.18
C LEU A 42 6.95 -0.48 8.86
N PRO A 43 6.91 -1.00 10.11
CA PRO A 43 5.64 -1.25 10.80
C PRO A 43 4.99 0.06 11.25
N PHE A 44 3.67 0.13 11.14
CA PHE A 44 2.83 1.20 11.68
C PHE A 44 1.57 0.59 12.28
N THR A 45 0.97 1.29 13.23
CA THR A 45 -0.26 0.90 13.93
C THR A 45 -1.33 1.97 13.79
N THR A 46 -0.95 3.24 13.96
CA THR A 46 -1.90 4.35 13.94
C THR A 46 -1.95 5.03 12.58
N ILE A 47 -3.05 5.74 12.31
CA ILE A 47 -3.16 6.61 11.14
C ILE A 47 -2.07 7.69 11.12
N PHE A 48 -1.67 8.20 12.29
CA PHE A 48 -0.64 9.23 12.40
C PHE A 48 0.74 8.72 11.95
N GLU A 49 1.13 7.54 12.45
CA GLU A 49 2.36 6.85 12.05
C GLU A 49 2.35 6.58 10.54
N TYR A 50 1.25 6.01 10.02
CA TYR A 50 1.10 5.75 8.59
C TYR A 50 1.34 7.01 7.74
N LEU A 51 0.71 8.13 8.11
CA LEU A 51 0.81 9.38 7.36
C LEU A 51 2.22 9.99 7.40
N GLN A 52 2.87 9.98 8.56
CA GLN A 52 4.24 10.47 8.72
C GLN A 52 5.23 9.61 7.94
N MET A 53 5.11 8.29 8.03
CA MET A 53 5.98 7.34 7.34
C MET A 53 5.79 7.42 5.83
N LEU A 54 4.55 7.49 5.35
CA LEU A 54 4.27 7.72 3.93
C LEU A 54 4.96 9.00 3.45
N GLN A 55 4.82 10.10 4.18
CA GLN A 55 5.44 11.37 3.82
C GLN A 55 6.98 11.25 3.73
N MET A 56 7.62 10.64 4.73
CA MET A 56 9.07 10.44 4.73
C MET A 56 9.55 9.59 3.57
N VAL A 57 8.88 8.46 3.30
CA VAL A 57 9.23 7.58 2.17
C VAL A 57 9.11 8.33 0.85
N VAL A 58 8.00 9.05 0.66
CA VAL A 58 7.73 9.77 -0.58
C VAL A 58 8.79 10.83 -0.86
N PHE A 59 9.17 11.63 0.15
CA PHE A 59 10.22 12.64 -0.01
C PHE A 59 11.60 12.03 -0.25
N THR A 60 11.88 10.87 0.35
CA THR A 60 13.15 10.15 0.16
C THR A 60 13.30 9.63 -1.27
N ILE A 61 12.23 9.08 -1.86
CA ILE A 61 12.27 8.47 -3.19
C ILE A 61 11.81 9.41 -4.32
N LYS A 62 11.52 10.67 -4.01
CA LYS A 62 11.01 11.66 -4.98
C LYS A 62 11.94 11.83 -6.20
N SER A 63 13.26 11.78 -5.99
CA SER A 63 14.28 11.94 -7.03
C SER A 63 14.31 10.80 -8.05
N ILE A 64 13.74 9.64 -7.73
CA ILE A 64 13.67 8.48 -8.62
C ILE A 64 12.68 8.72 -9.78
N GLY A 65 11.72 9.63 -9.60
CA GLY A 65 10.83 10.09 -10.66
C GLY A 65 9.96 8.94 -11.23
N PRO A 66 9.89 8.76 -12.57
CA PRO A 66 9.07 7.75 -13.22
C PRO A 66 9.37 6.31 -12.79
N HIS A 67 10.59 6.05 -12.33
CA HIS A 67 11.03 4.73 -11.88
C HIS A 67 10.48 4.37 -10.49
N ALA A 68 9.93 5.33 -9.73
CA ALA A 68 9.29 5.05 -8.45
C ALA A 68 7.85 4.59 -8.65
N MET A 69 7.45 3.55 -7.90
CA MET A 69 6.07 3.07 -7.84
C MET A 69 5.54 3.13 -6.41
N PHE A 70 4.32 3.66 -6.24
CA PHE A 70 3.54 3.55 -5.02
C PHE A 70 2.38 2.57 -5.21
N TYR A 71 2.42 1.44 -4.52
CA TYR A 71 1.32 0.48 -4.43
C TYR A 71 0.57 0.64 -3.10
N LEU A 72 -0.52 1.42 -3.10
CA LEU A 72 -1.22 1.87 -1.90
C LEU A 72 -2.42 0.95 -1.58
N ALA A 73 -2.12 -0.20 -0.99
CA ALA A 73 -3.11 -1.21 -0.60
C ALA A 73 -3.56 -1.15 0.88
N ALA A 74 -2.99 -0.24 1.68
CA ALA A 74 -3.38 -0.09 3.08
C ALA A 74 -4.85 0.32 3.21
N ALA A 75 -5.58 -0.31 4.15
CA ALA A 75 -6.91 0.11 4.55
C ALA A 75 -6.81 1.28 5.55
N VAL A 76 -6.65 2.48 5.01
CA VAL A 76 -6.46 3.71 5.79
C VAL A 76 -7.79 4.19 6.35
N SER A 77 -7.82 4.57 7.62
CA SER A 77 -9.02 5.15 8.26
C SER A 77 -9.47 6.43 7.56
N ASP A 78 -10.76 6.56 7.28
CA ASP A 78 -11.35 7.77 6.70
C ASP A 78 -11.54 8.90 7.73
N PHE A 79 -11.61 8.53 9.01
CA PHE A 79 -11.84 9.44 10.13
C PHE A 79 -10.87 9.13 11.28
N TYR A 80 -10.57 10.14 12.10
CA TYR A 80 -9.69 10.04 13.26
C TYR A 80 -10.14 10.97 14.40
N VAL A 81 -9.63 10.71 15.61
CA VAL A 81 -9.80 11.62 16.77
C VAL A 81 -8.57 12.54 16.84
N PRO A 82 -8.74 13.87 16.73
CA PRO A 82 -7.64 14.81 16.93
C PRO A 82 -6.99 14.65 18.31
N TRP A 83 -5.67 14.77 18.38
CA TRP A 83 -4.91 14.63 19.63
C TRP A 83 -5.45 15.54 20.75
N LYS A 84 -5.78 16.79 20.42
CA LYS A 84 -6.35 17.77 21.36
C LYS A 84 -7.69 17.36 21.98
N SER A 85 -8.41 16.45 21.36
CA SER A 85 -9.70 15.92 21.81
C SER A 85 -9.64 14.46 22.23
N MET A 86 -8.46 13.84 22.22
CA MET A 86 -8.28 12.44 22.59
C MET A 86 -8.27 12.34 24.12
N ALA A 87 -9.15 11.50 24.67
CA ALA A 87 -9.17 11.25 26.11
C ALA A 87 -7.90 10.51 26.53
N GLU A 88 -7.21 11.01 27.56
CA GLU A 88 -6.00 10.38 28.12
C GLU A 88 -6.32 9.10 28.91
N HIS A 89 -7.55 8.99 29.38
CA HIS A 89 -8.02 7.87 30.19
C HIS A 89 -9.21 7.19 29.54
N LYS A 90 -9.42 5.92 29.95
CA LYS A 90 -10.58 5.13 29.53
C LYS A 90 -11.87 5.94 29.75
N ILE A 91 -12.63 6.12 28.67
CA ILE A 91 -13.95 6.72 28.72
C ILE A 91 -14.84 5.84 29.61
N GLN A 92 -15.43 6.44 30.64
CA GLN A 92 -16.23 5.71 31.63
C GLN A 92 -17.63 5.41 31.10
N SER A 93 -18.14 4.22 31.39
CA SER A 93 -19.53 3.86 31.09
C SER A 93 -20.45 4.56 32.10
N GLY A 94 -21.12 5.61 31.65
CA GLY A 94 -22.17 6.31 32.40
C GLY A 94 -23.58 5.88 31.96
N SER A 95 -24.60 6.52 32.52
CA SER A 95 -26.00 6.34 32.12
C SER A 95 -26.35 7.01 30.78
N SER A 96 -25.50 7.92 30.28
CA SER A 96 -25.66 8.59 29.00
C SER A 96 -25.11 7.77 27.82
N PRO A 97 -25.69 7.87 26.63
CA PRO A 97 -25.12 7.28 25.41
C PRO A 97 -23.70 7.79 25.12
N LEU A 98 -22.88 6.94 24.50
CA LEU A 98 -21.54 7.31 24.05
C LEU A 98 -21.63 8.16 22.77
N ASP A 99 -21.16 9.41 22.85
CA ASP A 99 -20.99 10.30 21.69
C ASP A 99 -19.50 10.36 21.31
N MET A 100 -19.17 10.00 20.07
CA MET A 100 -17.81 10.07 19.53
C MET A 100 -17.75 11.01 18.34
N ARG A 101 -16.96 12.08 18.47
CA ARG A 101 -16.71 13.03 17.39
C ARG A 101 -15.42 12.70 16.67
N LEU A 102 -15.55 12.35 15.40
CA LEU A 102 -14.42 12.06 14.51
C LEU A 102 -14.28 13.15 13.45
N VAL A 103 -13.05 13.42 13.05
CA VAL A 103 -12.72 14.36 11.96
C VAL A 103 -12.26 13.57 10.75
N GLN A 104 -12.58 14.05 9.55
CA GLN A 104 -12.11 13.42 8.31
C GLN A 104 -10.59 13.49 8.17
N VAL A 105 -9.98 12.39 7.76
CA VAL A 105 -8.57 12.37 7.37
C VAL A 105 -8.40 13.18 6.07
N PRO A 106 -7.39 14.06 5.98
CA PRO A 106 -7.11 14.80 4.75
C PRO A 106 -6.92 13.85 3.56
N LYS A 107 -7.28 14.29 2.34
CA LYS A 107 -7.23 13.45 1.14
C LYS A 107 -5.80 13.32 0.59
N MET A 108 -4.97 12.56 1.29
CA MET A 108 -3.53 12.45 1.08
C MET A 108 -3.12 11.91 -0.29
N LEU A 109 -3.96 11.06 -0.90
CA LEU A 109 -3.72 10.53 -2.25
C LEU A 109 -3.58 11.62 -3.32
N LEU A 110 -4.35 12.71 -3.18
CA LEU A 110 -4.27 13.82 -4.12
C LEU A 110 -2.96 14.61 -3.93
N VAL A 111 -2.57 14.83 -2.68
CA VAL A 111 -1.32 15.52 -2.30
C VAL A 111 -0.12 14.72 -2.78
N LEU A 112 -0.15 13.39 -2.64
CA LEU A 112 0.87 12.50 -3.17
C LEU A 112 1.07 12.72 -4.68
N ARG A 113 -0.02 12.73 -5.45
CA ARG A 113 0.01 12.82 -6.92
C ARG A 113 0.30 14.21 -7.46
N LYS A 114 -0.01 15.26 -6.72
CA LYS A 114 0.20 16.64 -7.18
C LYS A 114 1.50 17.24 -6.68
N ASP A 115 1.82 17.02 -5.40
CA ASP A 115 2.80 17.83 -4.70
C ASP A 115 4.02 17.00 -4.29
N TRP A 116 3.80 15.81 -3.72
CA TRP A 116 4.90 15.04 -3.12
C TRP A 116 5.68 14.23 -4.16
N ALA A 117 5.02 13.43 -5.00
CA ALA A 117 5.64 12.63 -6.05
C ALA A 117 4.83 12.62 -7.36
N PRO A 118 4.81 13.75 -8.09
CA PRO A 118 4.00 13.89 -9.30
C PRO A 118 4.44 12.97 -10.46
N MET A 119 5.73 12.62 -10.50
CA MET A 119 6.30 11.77 -11.53
C MET A 119 6.27 10.27 -11.19
N ALA A 120 5.90 9.88 -9.97
CA ALA A 120 5.88 8.47 -9.60
C ALA A 120 4.65 7.76 -10.17
N PHE A 121 4.82 6.49 -10.54
CA PHE A 121 3.71 5.63 -10.90
C PHE A 121 2.90 5.28 -9.64
N CYS A 122 1.58 5.38 -9.68
CA CYS A 122 0.76 5.37 -8.48
C CYS A 122 -0.48 4.52 -8.68
N ILE A 123 -0.58 3.52 -7.82
CA ILE A 123 -1.61 2.50 -7.79
C ILE A 123 -2.33 2.61 -6.45
N SER A 124 -3.66 2.57 -6.47
CA SER A 124 -4.46 2.54 -5.25
C SER A 124 -5.45 1.40 -5.25
N PHE A 125 -5.89 0.98 -4.06
CA PHE A 125 -6.84 -0.11 -3.91
C PHE A 125 -8.26 0.38 -3.57
N LYS A 126 -9.28 -0.30 -4.12
CA LYS A 126 -10.70 -0.08 -3.80
C LYS A 126 -11.46 -1.39 -3.63
N ILE A 127 -12.32 -1.45 -2.63
CA ILE A 127 -13.18 -2.61 -2.37
C ILE A 127 -14.37 -2.69 -3.35
N LEU A 128 -14.76 -1.58 -3.97
CA LEU A 128 -15.93 -1.51 -4.84
C LEU A 128 -15.53 -1.00 -6.22
N LEU A 129 -15.85 -1.76 -7.27
CA LEU A 129 -15.55 -1.42 -8.66
C LEU A 129 -16.21 -0.11 -9.08
N GLU A 130 -17.45 0.14 -8.64
CA GLU A 130 -18.17 1.39 -8.90
C GLU A 130 -17.42 2.64 -8.39
N LYS A 131 -16.62 2.48 -7.33
CA LYS A 131 -15.82 3.57 -6.75
C LYS A 131 -14.44 3.68 -7.38
N ALA A 132 -14.01 2.69 -8.17
CA ALA A 132 -12.68 2.65 -8.75
C ALA A 132 -12.48 3.72 -9.82
N ASP A 133 -13.43 3.86 -10.76
CA ASP A 133 -13.40 4.90 -11.79
C ASP A 133 -13.37 6.30 -11.18
N MET A 134 -14.19 6.53 -10.16
CA MET A 134 -14.22 7.79 -9.43
C MET A 134 -12.88 8.06 -8.74
N ALA A 135 -12.29 7.06 -8.08
CA ALA A 135 -11.01 7.21 -7.40
C ALA A 135 -9.87 7.50 -8.39
N LEU A 136 -9.86 6.83 -9.54
CA LEU A 136 -8.90 7.04 -10.62
C LEU A 136 -8.92 8.51 -11.06
N ARG A 137 -10.10 9.05 -11.39
CA ARG A 137 -10.26 10.43 -11.87
C ARG A 137 -10.01 11.46 -10.77
N LYS A 138 -10.59 11.26 -9.58
CA LYS A 138 -10.51 12.20 -8.45
C LYS A 138 -9.08 12.38 -7.95
N TYR A 139 -8.34 11.29 -7.83
CA TYR A 139 -6.98 11.31 -7.29
C TYR A 139 -5.90 11.27 -8.39
N LYS A 140 -6.30 11.26 -9.67
CA LYS A 140 -5.40 11.17 -10.83
C LYS A 140 -4.47 9.96 -10.75
N MET A 141 -4.98 8.83 -10.26
CA MET A 141 -4.19 7.59 -10.16
C MET A 141 -3.89 7.05 -11.56
N HIS A 142 -2.74 6.38 -11.71
CA HIS A 142 -2.41 5.71 -12.96
C HIS A 142 -3.19 4.40 -13.09
N MET A 143 -3.46 3.75 -11.95
CA MET A 143 -4.19 2.50 -11.89
C MET A 143 -4.95 2.37 -10.56
N VAL A 144 -6.12 1.73 -10.60
CA VAL A 144 -6.87 1.34 -9.41
C VAL A 144 -7.11 -0.15 -9.44
N VAL A 145 -6.60 -0.85 -8.43
CA VAL A 145 -6.91 -2.26 -8.22
C VAL A 145 -8.22 -2.34 -7.43
N ALA A 146 -9.26 -2.84 -8.08
CA ALA A 146 -10.58 -2.97 -7.51
C ALA A 146 -10.87 -4.43 -7.20
N ASN A 147 -11.38 -4.70 -6.01
CA ASN A 147 -11.69 -6.07 -5.63
C ASN A 147 -12.91 -6.16 -4.73
N GLU A 148 -13.95 -6.85 -5.17
CA GLU A 148 -15.15 -7.04 -4.38
C GLU A 148 -14.92 -8.02 -3.23
N LEU A 149 -15.47 -7.70 -2.05
CA LEU A 149 -15.22 -8.47 -0.83
C LEU A 149 -15.57 -9.97 -0.97
N LEU A 150 -16.59 -10.29 -1.78
CA LEU A 150 -17.09 -11.65 -2.00
C LEU A 150 -16.16 -12.46 -2.92
N SER A 151 -15.62 -11.85 -3.96
CA SER A 151 -14.78 -12.51 -4.97
C SER A 151 -13.28 -12.30 -4.77
N ARG A 152 -12.87 -11.65 -3.66
CA ARG A 152 -11.48 -11.19 -3.47
C ARG A 152 -10.36 -12.19 -3.51
N LYS A 153 -10.68 -13.47 -3.35
CA LYS A 153 -9.73 -14.58 -3.41
C LYS A 153 -9.65 -15.22 -4.79
N GLU A 154 -10.45 -14.74 -5.74
CA GLU A 154 -10.68 -15.39 -7.04
C GLU A 154 -10.42 -14.43 -8.19
N GLU A 155 -10.90 -13.20 -8.06
CA GLU A 155 -10.83 -12.19 -9.10
C GLU A 155 -10.46 -10.82 -8.55
N VAL A 156 -9.66 -10.09 -9.31
CA VAL A 156 -9.31 -8.69 -9.10
C VAL A 156 -9.56 -7.96 -10.41
N VAL A 157 -10.17 -6.78 -10.35
CA VAL A 157 -10.40 -5.93 -11.54
C VAL A 157 -9.45 -4.75 -11.49
N VAL A 158 -8.58 -4.66 -12.49
CA VAL A 158 -7.65 -3.54 -12.66
C VAL A 158 -8.31 -2.48 -13.52
N VAL A 159 -8.45 -1.27 -12.99
CA VAL A 159 -9.07 -0.12 -13.66
C VAL A 159 -8.01 0.89 -14.06
N ILE A 160 -7.97 1.21 -15.34
CA ILE A 160 -7.10 2.20 -15.99
C ILE A 160 -8.01 3.15 -16.80
N SER A 161 -7.53 4.34 -17.19
CA SER A 161 -8.32 5.47 -17.74
C SER A 161 -9.55 5.11 -18.58
N ASN A 162 -9.44 4.11 -19.47
CA ASN A 162 -10.52 3.65 -20.34
C ASN A 162 -10.66 2.11 -20.39
N GLU A 163 -9.99 1.37 -19.50
CA GLU A 163 -9.92 -0.09 -19.57
C GLU A 163 -10.18 -0.71 -18.20
N LYS A 164 -10.91 -1.81 -18.18
CA LYS A 164 -11.13 -2.65 -16.99
C LYS A 164 -10.67 -4.06 -17.34
N ILE A 165 -9.63 -4.52 -16.66
CA ILE A 165 -8.98 -5.81 -16.92
C ILE A 165 -9.33 -6.73 -15.76
N SER A 166 -10.06 -7.82 -16.04
CA SER A 166 -10.32 -8.87 -15.05
C SER A 166 -9.11 -9.80 -14.96
N VAL A 167 -8.55 -9.90 -13.76
CA VAL A 167 -7.41 -10.77 -13.42
C VAL A 167 -7.93 -11.86 -12.49
N ARG A 168 -7.95 -13.10 -12.97
CA ARG A 168 -8.37 -14.27 -12.19
C ARG A 168 -7.18 -15.08 -11.72
N GLN A 169 -7.17 -15.48 -10.45
CA GLN A 169 -6.15 -16.39 -9.94
C GLN A 169 -6.32 -17.78 -10.54
N ASN A 170 -5.33 -18.23 -11.30
CA ASN A 170 -5.31 -19.59 -11.83
C ASN A 170 -4.56 -20.51 -10.85
N LYS A 171 -5.30 -21.16 -9.94
CA LYS A 171 -4.75 -22.06 -8.91
C LYS A 171 -4.01 -23.28 -9.46
N SER A 172 -4.08 -23.56 -10.77
CA SER A 172 -3.54 -24.79 -11.37
C SER A 172 -2.05 -24.73 -11.73
N LEU A 173 -1.44 -23.55 -11.83
CA LEU A 173 -0.09 -23.39 -12.41
C LEU A 173 1.00 -22.90 -11.45
N GLY A 174 0.68 -22.59 -10.19
CA GLY A 174 1.68 -22.10 -9.23
C GLY A 174 2.35 -20.77 -9.63
N VAL A 175 1.81 -20.08 -10.64
CA VAL A 175 2.21 -18.74 -11.05
C VAL A 175 1.20 -17.77 -10.44
N ASP A 176 1.49 -17.34 -9.21
CA ASP A 176 0.64 -16.46 -8.39
C ASP A 176 0.60 -15.00 -8.86
N ASP A 177 1.18 -14.65 -10.01
CA ASP A 177 1.67 -13.28 -10.23
C ASP A 177 1.13 -12.58 -11.49
N VAL A 178 -0.08 -12.96 -11.96
CA VAL A 178 -0.71 -12.29 -13.12
C VAL A 178 -0.94 -10.80 -12.85
N GLU A 179 -1.33 -10.44 -11.62
CA GLU A 179 -1.48 -9.04 -11.21
C GLU A 179 -0.13 -8.31 -11.26
N SER A 180 0.92 -8.88 -10.67
CA SER A 180 2.25 -8.27 -10.66
C SER A 180 2.85 -8.15 -12.05
N ALA A 181 2.66 -9.15 -12.92
CA ALA A 181 3.11 -9.09 -14.31
C ALA A 181 2.46 -7.92 -15.06
N LEU A 182 1.14 -7.75 -14.91
CA LEU A 182 0.42 -6.60 -15.50
C LEU A 182 0.90 -5.27 -14.90
N ILE A 183 1.13 -5.20 -13.58
CA ILE A 183 1.66 -4.00 -12.92
C ILE A 183 3.04 -3.63 -13.49
N VAL A 184 3.94 -4.60 -13.62
CA VAL A 184 5.30 -4.41 -14.14
C VAL A 184 5.26 -3.94 -15.60
N GLU A 185 4.44 -4.57 -16.44
CA GLU A 185 4.25 -4.18 -17.84
C GLU A 185 3.78 -2.72 -17.94
N ARG A 186 2.74 -2.34 -17.19
CA ARG A 186 2.18 -0.98 -17.24
C ARG A 186 3.14 0.07 -16.70
N HIS A 187 3.99 -0.29 -15.73
CA HIS A 187 5.03 0.60 -15.22
C HIS A 187 6.18 0.78 -16.22
N ALA A 188 6.61 -0.28 -16.90
CA ALA A 188 7.62 -0.19 -17.96
C ALA A 188 7.18 0.77 -19.07
N VAL A 189 5.94 0.64 -19.56
CA VAL A 189 5.36 1.56 -20.54
C VAL A 189 5.30 3.00 -20.02
N TYR A 190 5.03 3.19 -18.73
CA TYR A 190 5.03 4.54 -18.12
C TYR A 190 6.42 5.17 -18.08
N ILE A 191 7.45 4.38 -17.77
CA ILE A 191 8.86 4.83 -17.76
C ILE A 191 9.27 5.27 -19.17
N GLU A 192 9.06 4.42 -20.18
CA GLU A 192 9.41 4.71 -21.58
C GLU A 192 8.77 6.01 -22.07
N ASN A 193 7.46 6.18 -21.84
CA ASN A 193 6.75 7.39 -22.23
C ASN A 193 7.26 8.65 -21.51
N SER A 194 7.71 8.51 -20.27
CA SER A 194 8.25 9.63 -19.48
C SER A 194 9.63 10.05 -19.98
N ASP A 195 10.47 9.08 -20.35
CA ASP A 195 11.81 9.35 -20.87
C ASP A 195 11.74 10.06 -22.24
N HIS A 196 10.82 9.65 -23.12
CA HIS A 196 10.60 10.32 -24.41
C HIS A 196 10.20 11.81 -24.27
N LEU A 197 9.38 12.15 -23.27
CA LEU A 197 8.96 13.53 -23.00
C LEU A 197 10.14 14.40 -22.50
N THR A 198 11.04 13.83 -21.70
CA THR A 198 12.25 14.54 -21.24
C THR A 198 13.28 14.74 -22.37
N GLY A 199 13.40 13.77 -23.29
CA GLY A 199 14.28 13.87 -24.45
C GLY A 199 13.87 14.96 -25.45
N GLN A 200 12.56 15.18 -25.65
CA GLN A 200 12.04 16.21 -26.56
C GLN A 200 12.14 17.64 -26.01
N GLN A 201 12.09 17.81 -24.68
CA GLN A 201 12.29 19.13 -24.05
C GLN A 201 13.75 19.61 -24.11
N ASN A 202 14.72 18.68 -24.06
CA ASN A 202 16.13 19.02 -24.11
C ASN A 202 16.65 19.35 -25.53
N SER A 203 16.01 18.83 -26.58
CA SER A 203 16.34 19.13 -27.98
C SER A 203 15.80 20.48 -28.48
N SER A 204 14.80 21.05 -27.78
CA SER A 204 14.20 22.35 -28.13
C SER A 204 14.83 23.55 -27.39
N LEU A 205 15.70 23.29 -26.40
CA LEU A 205 16.49 24.30 -25.67
C LEU A 205 17.94 24.42 -26.18
N SER A 206 18.35 23.57 -27.12
CA SER A 206 19.70 23.52 -27.70
C SER A 206 19.77 24.00 -29.17
N GLY A 207 18.66 24.56 -29.68
CA GLY A 207 18.55 25.14 -31.02
C GLY A 207 18.40 26.65 -31.01
#